data_AF-A0A525HIJ0-F1
#
_entry.id   AF-A0A525HIJ0-F1
#
_cell.length_a   1.000
_cell.length_b   1.000
_cell.length_c   1.000
_cell.angle_alpha   90.00
_cell.angle_beta   90.00
_cell.angle_gamma   90.00
#
_symmetry.space_group_name_H-M   'P 1'
#
loop_
_entity.id
_entity.type
_entity.pdbx_description
1 polymer ?
#
loop_
_entity_poly.entity_id
_entity_poly.type
_entity_poly.pdbx_seq_one_letter_code
_entity_poly.pdbx_strand_id
1 'polypeptide(L)'
;MANSRQTRDKNGRFKADHTSRNRAIGIASIVGLGAAAVGAALRFGLLDRFFPAIEGHDAPDLALDQPHPGPGDRAPEAFRPDPTAVPTDAERESLRVPDGVDKGFMADDTRAEPLATVS
;
A
#
# COMPACT_ATOMS: atom_id res chain seq x y z
N MET A 1 -49.63 39.24 19.75
CA MET A 1 -48.52 40.10 19.30
C MET A 1 -48.08 39.62 17.91
N ALA A 2 -48.16 40.48 16.89
CA ALA A 2 -47.86 40.10 15.50
C ALA A 2 -46.33 40.08 15.25
N ASN A 3 -45.84 39.00 14.65
CA ASN A 3 -44.41 38.80 14.38
C ASN A 3 -43.97 39.74 13.23
N SER A 4 -43.13 40.74 13.53
CA SER A 4 -42.91 41.95 12.72
C SER A 4 -41.95 41.81 11.53
N ARG A 5 -41.66 40.60 11.04
CA ARG A 5 -40.66 40.35 9.98
C ARG A 5 -41.20 39.88 8.63
N GLN A 6 -42.51 39.86 8.42
CA GLN A 6 -43.08 39.48 7.11
C GLN A 6 -43.28 40.68 6.19
N THR A 7 -42.49 40.73 5.12
CA THR A 7 -42.62 41.73 4.05
C THR A 7 -43.92 41.52 3.28
N ARG A 8 -44.70 42.59 3.08
CA ARG A 8 -45.95 42.55 2.31
C ARG A 8 -45.69 42.79 0.82
N ASP A 9 -46.57 42.28 -0.02
CA ASP A 9 -46.58 42.59 -1.46
C ASP A 9 -47.27 43.94 -1.73
N LYS A 10 -47.22 44.40 -2.99
CA LYS A 10 -47.85 45.64 -3.43
C LYS A 10 -49.38 45.65 -3.27
N ASN A 11 -49.99 44.50 -2.98
CA ASN A 11 -51.42 44.34 -2.75
C ASN A 11 -51.74 44.17 -1.25
N GLY A 12 -50.77 44.41 -0.36
CA GLY A 12 -50.95 44.32 1.08
C GLY A 12 -51.00 42.88 1.64
N ARG A 13 -50.83 41.85 0.80
CA ARG A 13 -50.80 40.45 1.23
C ARG A 13 -49.43 40.10 1.80
N PHE A 14 -49.39 39.26 2.84
CA PHE A 14 -48.12 38.77 3.38
C PHE A 14 -47.44 37.88 2.34
N LYS A 15 -46.16 38.15 2.03
CA LYS A 15 -45.39 37.28 1.13
C LYS A 15 -45.12 35.95 1.82
N ALA A 16 -45.23 34.86 1.07
CA ALA A 16 -44.81 33.56 1.53
C ALA A 16 -43.29 33.58 1.80
N ASP A 17 -42.90 33.20 3.02
CA ASP A 17 -41.50 33.12 3.41
C ASP A 17 -40.94 31.77 2.96
N HIS A 18 -40.14 31.79 1.91
CA HIS A 18 -39.49 30.60 1.36
C HIS A 18 -38.04 30.45 1.87
N THR A 19 -37.60 31.30 2.80
CA THR A 19 -36.20 31.34 3.26
C THR A 19 -35.79 30.04 3.95
N SER A 20 -36.68 29.48 4.79
CA SER A 20 -36.45 28.20 5.46
C SER A 20 -36.42 27.02 4.50
N ARG A 21 -37.34 27.00 3.52
CA ARG A 21 -37.41 25.96 2.48
C ARG A 21 -36.19 25.98 1.57
N ASN A 22 -35.76 27.17 1.13
CA ASN A 22 -34.58 27.33 0.27
C ASN A 22 -33.29 26.97 1.01
N ARG A 23 -33.17 27.31 2.30
CA ARG A 23 -32.04 26.86 3.14
C ARG A 23 -32.04 25.33 3.33
N ALA A 24 -33.19 24.73 3.59
CA ALA A 24 -33.30 23.27 3.75
C ALA A 24 -32.93 22.52 2.47
N ILE A 25 -33.38 22.99 1.30
CA ILE A 25 -33.02 22.40 0.00
C ILE A 25 -31.52 22.55 -0.26
N GLY A 26 -30.94 23.72 0.02
CA GLY A 26 -29.50 23.97 -0.16
C GLY A 26 -28.62 23.10 0.74
N ILE A 27 -29.05 22.84 1.98
CA ILE A 27 -28.30 21.95 2.90
C ILE A 27 -28.44 20.49 2.45
N ALA A 28 -29.65 20.05 2.09
CA ALA A 28 -29.91 18.68 1.68
C ALA A 28 -29.14 18.30 0.39
N SER A 29 -29.03 19.21 -0.57
CA SER A 29 -28.30 18.95 -1.82
C SER A 29 -26.79 18.80 -1.60
N ILE A 30 -26.19 19.60 -0.72
CA ILE A 30 -24.76 19.52 -0.39
C ILE A 30 -24.44 18.19 0.30
N VAL A 31 -25.28 17.79 1.27
CA VAL A 31 -25.08 16.53 2.00
C VAL A 31 -25.25 15.31 1.07
N GLY A 32 -26.28 15.32 0.22
CA GLY A 32 -26.54 14.22 -0.72
C GLY A 32 -25.43 14.03 -1.75
N LEU A 33 -24.92 15.12 -2.34
CA LEU A 33 -23.80 15.05 -3.29
C LEU A 33 -22.49 14.63 -2.62
N GLY A 34 -22.22 15.14 -1.42
CA GLY A 34 -21.02 14.77 -0.66
C GLY A 34 -21.00 13.28 -0.30
N ALA A 35 -22.10 12.74 0.21
CA ALA A 35 -22.19 11.34 0.60
C ALA A 35 -22.06 10.39 -0.62
N ALA A 36 -22.68 10.74 -1.76
CA ALA A 36 -22.58 9.95 -2.98
C ALA A 36 -21.14 9.94 -3.55
N ALA A 37 -20.46 11.09 -3.55
CA ALA A 37 -19.07 11.19 -4.03
C ALA A 37 -18.11 10.36 -3.16
N VAL A 38 -18.23 10.44 -1.83
CA VAL A 38 -17.41 9.64 -0.91
C VAL A 38 -17.70 8.15 -1.05
N GLY A 39 -18.97 7.76 -1.13
CA GLY A 39 -19.37 6.37 -1.33
C GLY A 39 -18.85 5.77 -2.64
N ALA A 40 -18.88 6.53 -3.74
CA ALA A 40 -18.31 6.11 -5.02
C ALA A 40 -16.78 5.98 -4.97
N ALA A 41 -16.09 6.95 -4.34
CA ALA A 41 -14.64 6.90 -4.19
C ALA A 41 -14.16 5.67 -3.41
N LEU A 42 -14.90 5.28 -2.36
CA LEU A 42 -14.65 4.04 -1.62
C LEU A 42 -14.98 2.79 -2.45
N ARG A 43 -16.13 2.76 -3.14
CA ARG A 43 -16.56 1.57 -3.91
C ARG A 43 -15.63 1.24 -5.09
N PHE A 44 -15.08 2.26 -5.73
CA PHE A 44 -14.20 2.11 -6.89
C PHE A 44 -12.71 2.18 -6.54
N GLY A 45 -12.34 2.16 -5.26
CA GLY A 45 -10.94 2.11 -4.83
C GLY A 45 -10.11 3.36 -5.16
N LEU A 46 -10.76 4.51 -5.41
CA LEU A 46 -10.04 5.75 -5.72
C LEU A 46 -9.19 6.25 -4.54
N LEU A 47 -9.56 5.84 -3.33
CA LEU A 47 -8.84 6.15 -2.10
C LEU A 47 -7.74 5.14 -1.76
N ASP A 48 -7.69 3.97 -2.40
CA ASP A 48 -6.71 2.91 -2.11
C ASP A 48 -5.27 3.35 -2.43
N ARG A 49 -5.09 4.30 -3.36
CA ARG A 49 -3.78 4.92 -3.64
C ARG A 49 -3.26 5.76 -2.48
N PHE A 50 -4.15 6.40 -1.73
CA PHE A 50 -3.79 7.30 -0.62
C PHE A 50 -3.77 6.56 0.72
N PHE A 51 -4.56 5.49 0.81
CA PHE A 51 -4.65 4.63 1.98
C PHE A 51 -4.48 3.19 1.53
N PRO A 52 -3.26 2.80 1.08
CA PRO A 52 -3.00 1.41 0.76
C PRO A 52 -3.33 0.58 2.00
N ALA A 53 -4.13 -0.48 1.81
CA ALA A 53 -4.32 -1.46 2.86
C ALA A 53 -2.94 -1.92 3.33
N ILE A 54 -2.72 -1.94 4.63
CA ILE A 54 -1.52 -2.53 5.21
C ILE A 54 -1.68 -4.04 5.00
N GLU A 55 -1.35 -4.50 3.81
CA GLU A 55 -1.26 -5.91 3.46
C GLU A 55 0.14 -6.40 3.81
N GLY A 56 0.19 -7.36 4.72
CA GLY A 56 1.43 -7.90 5.28
C GLY A 56 1.27 -8.12 6.78
N HIS A 57 1.69 -9.29 7.26
CA HIS A 57 1.94 -9.45 8.68
C HIS A 57 3.15 -8.61 9.04
N ASP A 58 3.14 -7.99 10.23
CA ASP A 58 4.37 -7.45 10.79
C ASP A 58 5.41 -8.57 10.73
N ALA A 59 6.49 -8.31 9.99
CA ALA A 59 7.68 -9.13 9.93
C ALA A 59 8.70 -8.48 10.88
N PRO A 60 8.54 -8.64 12.21
CA PRO A 60 9.41 -7.98 13.19
C PRO A 60 10.87 -8.43 13.07
N ASP A 61 11.11 -9.54 12.38
CA ASP A 61 12.42 -10.08 12.01
C ASP A 61 13.08 -9.40 10.79
N LEU A 62 12.29 -8.71 9.97
CA LEU A 62 12.74 -7.97 8.78
C LEU A 62 12.67 -6.45 8.94
N ALA A 63 12.29 -5.95 10.12
CA ALA A 63 12.31 -4.52 10.39
C ALA A 63 13.73 -3.96 10.21
N LEU A 64 13.85 -2.88 9.43
CA LEU A 64 15.13 -2.30 8.99
C LEU A 64 16.10 -1.94 10.12
N ASP A 65 15.57 -1.69 11.32
CA ASP A 65 16.35 -1.30 12.50
C ASP A 65 16.80 -2.49 13.37
N GLN A 66 16.41 -3.72 13.02
CA GLN A 66 16.82 -4.92 13.76
C GLN A 66 18.17 -5.44 13.27
N PRO A 67 19.11 -5.78 14.17
CA PRO A 67 20.33 -6.45 13.78
C PRO A 67 20.00 -7.82 13.16
N HIS A 68 20.50 -8.06 11.95
CA HIS A 68 20.29 -9.34 11.28
C HIS A 68 21.00 -10.46 12.07
N PRO A 69 20.36 -11.63 12.27
CA PRO A 69 20.97 -12.73 13.00
C PRO A 69 22.34 -13.12 12.41
N GLY A 70 23.37 -13.07 13.25
CA GLY A 70 24.73 -13.45 12.87
C GLY A 70 24.83 -14.96 12.63
N PRO A 71 25.98 -15.46 12.14
CA PRO A 71 26.19 -16.89 11.89
C PRO A 71 25.94 -17.78 13.13
N GLY A 72 26.16 -17.24 14.33
CA GLY A 72 25.89 -17.90 15.60
C GLY A 72 24.41 -17.86 16.06
N ASP A 73 23.58 -17.02 15.46
CA ASP A 73 22.21 -16.77 15.95
C ASP A 73 21.16 -17.55 15.15
N ARG A 74 21.56 -18.18 14.02
CA ARG A 74 20.64 -18.85 13.08
C ARG A 74 20.13 -20.20 13.58
N ALA A 75 20.96 -20.97 14.28
CA ALA A 75 20.61 -22.32 14.74
C ALA A 75 21.42 -22.77 15.97
N PRO A 76 20.86 -23.64 16.84
CA PRO A 76 21.63 -24.31 17.88
C PRO A 76 22.82 -25.07 17.28
N GLU A 77 23.94 -25.15 18.00
CA GLU A 77 25.20 -25.72 17.49
C GLU A 77 25.04 -27.12 16.89
N ALA A 78 24.20 -27.97 17.49
CA ALA A 78 23.93 -29.33 17.01
C ALA A 78 23.21 -29.40 15.65
N PHE A 79 22.56 -28.32 15.21
CA PHE A 79 21.87 -28.22 13.93
C PHE A 79 22.60 -27.32 12.94
N ARG A 80 23.79 -26.84 13.28
CA ARG A 80 24.61 -26.07 12.33
C ARG A 80 25.24 -27.04 11.33
N PRO A 81 25.20 -26.74 10.02
CA PRO A 81 26.02 -27.45 9.05
C PRO A 81 27.48 -27.33 9.48
N ASP A 82 28.20 -28.45 9.49
CA ASP A 82 29.63 -28.45 9.78
C ASP A 82 30.37 -27.67 8.67
N PRO A 83 31.02 -26.53 8.99
CA PRO A 83 31.72 -25.74 8.00
C PRO A 83 33.01 -26.41 7.49
N THR A 84 33.47 -27.47 8.16
CA THR A 84 34.67 -28.24 7.79
C THR A 84 34.35 -29.52 7.03
N ALA A 85 33.08 -29.89 6.92
CA ALA A 85 32.65 -31.03 6.13
C ALA A 85 32.87 -30.74 4.64
N VAL A 86 33.90 -31.36 4.06
CA VAL A 86 34.18 -31.30 2.62
C VAL A 86 33.38 -32.43 1.95
N PRO A 87 32.47 -32.12 1.01
CA PRO A 87 31.76 -33.15 0.27
C PRO A 87 32.73 -34.09 -0.47
N THR A 88 32.34 -35.34 -0.68
CA THR A 88 33.08 -36.29 -1.51
C THR A 88 32.93 -35.97 -3.00
N ASP A 89 33.78 -36.55 -3.86
CA ASP A 89 33.64 -36.41 -5.32
C ASP A 89 32.30 -36.94 -5.83
N ALA A 90 31.82 -38.06 -5.28
CA ALA A 90 30.54 -38.66 -5.65
C ALA A 90 29.35 -37.77 -5.28
N GLU A 91 29.39 -37.14 -4.08
CA GLU A 91 28.36 -36.19 -3.66
C GLU A 91 28.37 -34.94 -4.53
N ARG A 92 29.55 -34.40 -4.85
CA ARG A 92 29.68 -33.27 -5.78
C ARG A 92 29.08 -33.57 -7.14
N GLU A 93 29.37 -34.74 -7.70
CA GLU A 93 28.84 -35.14 -9.01
C GLU A 93 27.33 -35.36 -8.94
N SER A 94 26.79 -35.86 -7.84
CA SER A 94 25.34 -36.00 -7.66
C SER A 94 24.60 -34.66 -7.56
N LEU A 95 25.27 -33.60 -7.08
CA LEU A 95 24.74 -32.24 -6.98
C LEU A 95 25.05 -31.40 -8.22
N ARG A 96 25.76 -31.98 -9.20
CA ARG A 96 26.11 -31.28 -10.43
C ARG A 96 24.83 -31.02 -11.23
N VAL A 97 24.64 -29.75 -11.61
CA VAL A 97 23.59 -29.38 -12.56
C VAL A 97 23.84 -30.12 -13.88
N PRO A 98 22.86 -30.85 -14.44
CA PRO A 98 23.04 -31.57 -15.69
C PRO A 98 23.50 -30.63 -16.81
N ASP A 99 24.36 -31.14 -17.69
CA ASP A 99 24.85 -30.37 -18.83
C ASP A 99 23.66 -29.94 -19.72
N GLY A 100 23.61 -28.66 -20.11
CA GLY A 100 22.53 -28.10 -20.93
C GLY A 100 21.28 -27.61 -20.17
N VAL A 101 21.23 -27.77 -18.84
CA VAL A 101 20.26 -27.07 -17.99
C VAL A 101 20.80 -25.69 -17.67
N ASP A 102 19.99 -24.65 -17.89
CA ASP A 102 20.32 -23.28 -17.55
C ASP A 102 20.58 -23.17 -16.03
N LYS A 103 21.66 -22.49 -15.64
CA LYS A 103 22.03 -22.32 -14.22
C LYS A 103 21.08 -21.35 -13.48
N GLY A 104 19.86 -21.17 -13.99
CA GLY A 104 18.82 -20.28 -13.48
C GLY A 104 19.18 -18.79 -13.55
N PHE A 105 18.38 -18.00 -12.83
CA PHE A 105 18.38 -16.53 -12.77
C PHE A 105 19.74 -15.85 -12.48
N MET A 106 20.73 -16.58 -11.98
CA MET A 106 22.08 -16.06 -11.67
C MET A 106 23.08 -16.25 -12.82
N ALA A 107 22.68 -16.87 -13.93
CA ALA A 107 23.54 -17.12 -15.09
C ALA A 107 23.66 -15.93 -16.06
N ASP A 108 22.97 -14.82 -15.79
CA ASP A 108 23.06 -13.60 -16.59
C ASP A 108 24.31 -12.79 -16.20
N ASP A 109 25.47 -13.25 -16.66
CA ASP A 109 26.78 -12.59 -16.48
C ASP A 109 26.96 -11.37 -17.41
N THR A 110 25.89 -10.91 -18.07
CA THR A 110 25.94 -9.79 -19.05
C THR A 110 26.05 -8.40 -18.41
N ARG A 111 26.15 -8.30 -17.07
CA ARG A 111 26.39 -7.02 -16.35
C ARG A 111 27.86 -6.75 -16.01
N ALA A 112 28.80 -7.43 -16.67
CA ALA A 112 30.20 -6.99 -16.68
C ALA A 112 30.34 -5.73 -17.54
N GLU A 113 29.89 -4.58 -17.01
CA GLU A 113 30.30 -3.27 -17.51
C GLU A 113 31.84 -3.21 -17.46
N PRO A 114 32.54 -2.94 -18.57
CA PRO A 114 33.98 -2.75 -18.53
C PRO A 114 34.24 -1.50 -17.68
N LEU A 115 35.00 -1.66 -16.59
CA LEU A 115 35.55 -0.55 -15.82
C LEU A 115 36.35 0.33 -16.78
N ALA A 116 35.73 1.41 -17.24
CA ALA A 116 36.39 2.44 -18.00
C ALA A 116 37.44 3.09 -17.09
N THR A 117 38.69 2.73 -17.31
CA THR A 117 39.86 3.44 -16.81
C THR A 117 39.76 4.89 -17.28
N VAL A 118 39.32 5.79 -16.40
CA VAL A 118 39.44 7.23 -16.61
C VAL A 118 40.89 7.59 -16.27
N SER A 119 41.65 7.94 -17.32
CA SER A 119 42.97 8.56 -17.24
C SER A 119 42.87 10.02 -16.79
#